data_AF-A0A7L4ZWJ2-F1
#
_entry.id   AF-A0A7L4ZWJ2-F1
#
_cell.length_a   1.000
_cell.length_b   1.000
_cell.length_c   1.000
_cell.angle_alpha   90.00
_cell.angle_beta   90.00
_cell.angle_gamma   90.00
#
_symmetry.space_group_name_H-M   'P 1'
#
loop_
_entity.id
_entity.type
_entity.pdbx_description
1 polymer ?
#
loop_
_entity_poly.entity_id
_entity_poly.type
_entity_poly.pdbx_seq_one_letter_code
_entity_poly.pdbx_strand_id
1 'polypeptide(L)'
;MIYTLHTRLHVAFNENYLDVPLVKALFYEAMDAGARFSRGWSDAPATVTFTIYGRYSALSLQRFQRLLHHHDSFARLLVNGQPFA
;
A
#
# COMPACT_ATOMS: atom_id res chain seq x y z
N MET A 1 -11.20 -22.79 -11.86
CA MET A 1 -11.48 -21.40 -11.49
C MET A 1 -10.15 -20.72 -11.25
N ILE A 2 -9.67 -19.89 -12.18
CA ILE A 2 -8.37 -19.24 -12.09
C ILE A 2 -8.54 -18.06 -11.15
N TYR A 3 -8.20 -18.23 -9.88
CA TYR A 3 -8.07 -17.10 -8.95
C TYR A 3 -6.85 -16.30 -9.43
N THR A 4 -7.07 -15.19 -10.11
CA THR A 4 -6.02 -14.20 -10.31
C THR A 4 -5.57 -13.75 -8.92
N LEU A 5 -4.36 -14.20 -8.53
CA LEU A 5 -3.76 -14.04 -7.19
C LEU A 5 -3.26 -12.61 -6.99
N HIS A 6 -4.09 -11.64 -7.37
CA HIS A 6 -3.76 -10.22 -7.40
C HIS A 6 -4.45 -9.55 -6.22
N THR A 7 -3.65 -8.97 -5.33
CA THR A 7 -4.16 -8.20 -4.21
C THR A 7 -4.02 -6.73 -4.52
N ARG A 8 -5.12 -5.99 -4.51
CA ARG A 8 -5.13 -4.54 -4.73
C ARG A 8 -5.05 -3.83 -3.40
N LEU A 9 -4.09 -2.94 -3.27
CA LEU A 9 -3.99 -2.02 -2.15
C LEU A 9 -4.44 -0.65 -2.60
N HIS A 10 -5.27 0.01 -1.80
CA HIS A 10 -5.62 1.41 -1.99
C HIS A 10 -5.26 2.19 -0.74
N VAL A 11 -4.42 3.20 -0.91
CA VAL A 11 -3.90 4.05 0.17
C VAL A 11 -4.46 5.44 -0.02
N ALA A 12 -5.06 5.99 1.03
CA ALA A 12 -5.47 7.39 1.10
C ALA A 12 -4.76 8.06 2.27
N PHE A 13 -4.29 9.29 2.08
CA PHE A 13 -3.49 10.03 3.05
C PHE A 13 -3.72 11.54 2.90
N ASN A 14 -3.27 12.32 3.88
CA ASN A 14 -3.32 13.77 3.85
C ASN A 14 -2.07 14.33 3.15
N GLU A 15 -2.30 15.10 2.07
CA GLU A 15 -1.25 15.72 1.24
C GLU A 15 -0.34 16.71 2.01
N ASN A 16 -0.78 17.19 3.17
CA ASN A 16 0.05 18.07 4.02
C ASN A 16 1.14 17.31 4.78
N TYR A 17 1.03 15.98 4.91
CA TYR A 17 1.96 15.14 5.68
C TYR A 17 2.69 14.11 4.81
N LEU A 18 2.04 13.66 3.74
CA LEU A 18 2.55 12.64 2.84
C LEU A 18 2.31 13.05 1.39
N ASP A 19 3.22 12.65 0.51
CA ASP A 19 3.06 12.76 -0.93
C ASP A 19 3.16 11.38 -1.61
N VAL A 20 2.74 11.31 -2.87
CA VAL A 20 2.75 10.07 -3.66
C VAL A 20 4.15 9.42 -3.73
N PRO A 21 5.25 10.17 -4.01
CA PRO A 21 6.60 9.59 -4.02
C PRO A 21 6.99 8.93 -2.69
N LEU A 22 6.74 9.59 -1.56
CA LEU A 22 7.08 9.06 -0.23
C LEU A 22 6.26 7.82 0.08
N VAL A 23 4.94 7.83 -0.16
CA VAL A 23 4.08 6.65 0.05
C VAL A 23 4.55 5.44 -0.77
N LYS A 24 5.03 5.66 -2.00
CA LYS A 24 5.63 4.60 -2.82
C LYS A 24 6.94 4.09 -2.22
N ALA A 25 7.81 4.97 -1.73
CA ALA A 25 9.05 4.57 -1.07
C ALA A 25 8.79 3.71 0.18
N LEU A 26 7.87 4.16 1.06
CA LEU A 26 7.46 3.43 2.25
C LEU A 26 6.86 2.05 1.91
N PHE A 27 6.09 1.97 0.83
CA PHE A 27 5.55 0.69 0.35
C PHE A 27 6.69 -0.25 -0.04
N TYR A 28 7.64 0.20 -0.84
CA TYR A 28 8.76 -0.64 -1.29
C TYR A 28 9.68 -1.07 -0.15
N GLU A 29 9.89 -0.22 0.84
CA GLU A 29 10.66 -0.54 2.06
C GLU A 29 9.97 -1.62 2.90
N ALA A 30 8.63 -1.58 2.98
CA ALA A 30 7.87 -2.53 3.79
C ALA A 30 7.73 -3.92 3.16
N MET A 31 7.82 -4.03 1.84
CA MET A 31 7.62 -5.29 1.12
C MET A 31 8.82 -6.23 1.24
N ASP A 32 8.53 -7.52 1.36
CA ASP A 32 9.59 -8.54 1.35
C ASP A 32 10.28 -8.62 -0.02
N ALA A 33 11.58 -8.91 -0.06
CA ALA A 33 12.40 -8.86 -1.28
C ALA A 33 11.91 -9.78 -2.44
N GLY A 34 11.14 -10.82 -2.13
CA GLY A 34 10.55 -11.73 -3.12
C GLY A 34 9.16 -11.34 -3.63
N ALA A 35 8.56 -10.27 -3.09
CA ALA A 35 7.23 -9.84 -3.48
C ALA A 35 7.25 -9.23 -4.89
N ARG A 36 6.23 -9.54 -5.69
CA ARG A 36 6.03 -8.93 -7.01
C ARG A 36 4.88 -7.96 -6.91
N PHE A 37 5.10 -6.70 -7.28
CA PHE A 37 4.10 -5.65 -7.15
C PHE A 37 4.19 -4.62 -8.29
N SER A 38 3.14 -3.82 -8.46
CA SER A 38 3.10 -2.71 -9.41
C SER A 38 3.89 -1.50 -8.89
N ARG A 39 4.18 -0.54 -9.79
CA ARG A 39 4.90 0.71 -9.46
C ARG A 39 4.08 1.74 -8.67
N GLY A 40 2.87 1.37 -8.24
CA GLY A 40 1.88 2.29 -7.68
C GLY A 40 1.32 3.26 -8.72
N TRP A 41 0.00 3.36 -8.79
CA TRP A 41 -0.71 4.33 -9.62
C TRP A 41 -1.52 5.27 -8.74
N SER A 42 -1.67 6.52 -9.16
CA SER A 42 -2.34 7.57 -8.40
C SER A 42 -3.25 8.33 -9.38
N ASP A 43 -4.54 8.40 -9.06
CA ASP A 43 -5.53 9.23 -9.75
C ASP A 43 -5.66 10.63 -9.13
N ALA A 44 -5.38 10.75 -7.84
CA ALA A 44 -5.42 12.00 -7.10
C ALA A 44 -4.17 12.14 -6.21
N PRO A 45 -3.73 13.37 -5.88
CA PRO A 45 -2.47 13.57 -5.16
C PRO A 45 -2.47 12.96 -3.73
N ALA A 46 -3.65 12.74 -3.15
CA ALA A 46 -3.88 12.13 -1.83
C ALA A 46 -4.04 10.59 -1.86
N THR A 47 -3.93 9.95 -3.02
CA THR A 47 -4.23 8.52 -3.18
C THR A 47 -3.16 7.78 -3.97
N VAL A 48 -2.86 6.55 -3.55
CA VAL A 48 -2.00 5.61 -4.30
C VAL A 48 -2.56 4.20 -4.24
N THR A 49 -2.64 3.56 -5.39
CA THR A 49 -3.07 2.17 -5.57
C THR A 49 -1.90 1.29 -5.99
N PHE A 50 -1.70 0.18 -5.29
CA PHE A 50 -0.73 -0.87 -5.65
C PHE A 50 -1.45 -2.16 -6.02
N THR A 51 -0.80 -2.99 -6.82
CA THR A 51 -1.23 -4.37 -7.05
C THR A 51 -0.08 -5.30 -6.71
N ILE A 52 -0.30 -6.23 -5.80
CA ILE A 52 0.64 -7.31 -5.49
C ILE A 52 0.25 -8.53 -6.34
N TYR A 53 1.18 -9.02 -7.13
CA TYR A 53 1.05 -10.16 -8.03
C TYR A 53 1.68 -11.39 -7.37
N GLY A 54 0.93 -12.07 -6.48
CA GLY A 54 1.41 -13.27 -5.82
C GLY A 54 1.34 -13.21 -4.30
N ARG A 55 2.21 -14.00 -3.65
CA ARG A 55 2.27 -14.07 -2.19
C ARG A 55 2.88 -12.80 -1.61
N TYR A 56 2.27 -12.32 -0.54
CA TYR A 56 2.83 -11.33 0.37
C TYR A 56 2.67 -11.86 1.79
N SER A 57 3.52 -11.40 2.71
CA SER A 57 3.34 -11.69 4.13
C SER A 57 2.41 -10.64 4.76
N ALA A 58 1.54 -11.07 5.68
CA ALA A 58 0.74 -10.13 6.46
C ALA A 58 1.63 -9.11 7.20
N LEU A 59 2.86 -9.51 7.53
CA LEU A 59 3.88 -8.66 8.13
C LEU A 59 4.31 -7.51 7.21
N SER A 60 4.45 -7.71 5.89
CA SER A 60 4.74 -6.61 4.96
C SER A 60 3.64 -5.54 4.99
N LEU A 61 2.36 -5.94 5.00
CA LEU A 61 1.26 -4.98 5.09
C LEU A 61 1.21 -4.27 6.45
N GLN A 62 1.50 -5.00 7.53
CA GLN A 62 1.57 -4.41 8.88
C GLN A 62 2.71 -3.40 9.01
N ARG A 63 3.90 -3.70 8.48
CA ARG A 63 5.01 -2.74 8.41
C ARG A 63 4.60 -1.50 7.62
N PHE A 64 3.97 -1.69 6.47
CA PHE A 64 3.54 -0.58 5.62
C PHE A 64 2.52 0.31 6.33
N GLN A 65 1.49 -0.27 6.95
CA GLN A 65 0.50 0.49 7.73
C GLN A 65 1.16 1.28 8.87
N ARG A 66 2.10 0.68 9.60
CA ARG A 66 2.83 1.38 10.68
C ARG A 66 3.66 2.54 10.16
N LEU A 67 4.34 2.38 9.03
CA LEU A 67 5.09 3.46 8.39
C LEU A 67 4.16 4.59 7.95
N LEU A 68 3.03 4.28 7.31
CA LEU A 68 2.03 5.29 6.94
C LEU A 68 1.54 6.07 8.16
N HIS A 69 1.13 5.37 9.23
CA HIS A 69 0.61 5.98 10.45
C HIS A 69 1.63 6.76 11.26
N HIS A 70 2.93 6.47 11.10
CA HIS A 70 3.99 7.26 11.70
C HIS A 70 4.05 8.68 11.11
N HIS A 71 3.76 8.83 9.81
CA HIS A 71 3.76 10.12 9.13
C HIS A 71 2.38 10.79 9.11
N ASP A 72 1.32 10.01 8.90
CA ASP A 72 -0.07 10.46 8.90
C ASP A 72 -0.94 9.44 9.65
N SER A 73 -1.28 9.78 10.89
CA SER A 73 -2.14 8.96 11.75
C SER A 73 -3.54 8.69 11.18
N PHE A 74 -3.97 9.47 10.18
CA PHE A 74 -5.27 9.31 9.53
C PHE A 74 -5.19 8.55 8.20
N ALA A 75 -3.98 8.15 7.77
CA ALA A 75 -3.81 7.40 6.54
C ALA A 75 -4.60 6.08 6.59
N ARG A 76 -5.23 5.73 5.47
CA ARG A 76 -6.07 4.54 5.34
C ARG A 76 -5.46 3.59 4.32
N LEU A 77 -5.29 2.34 4.72
CA LEU A 77 -4.92 1.24 3.84
C LEU A 77 -6.12 0.32 3.65
N LEU A 78 -6.54 0.13 2.39
CA LEU A 78 -7.54 -0.86 2.01
C LEU A 78 -6.87 -2.00 1.26
N VAL A 79 -7.19 -3.24 1.62
CA VAL A 79 -6.77 -4.48 0.94
C VAL A 79 -7.98 -5.09 0.27
N ASN A 80 -7.97 -5.17 -1.06
CA ASN A 80 -9.11 -5.61 -1.87
C ASN A 80 -10.42 -4.88 -1.51
N GLY A 81 -10.31 -3.59 -1.16
CA GLY A 81 -11.45 -2.74 -0.77
C GLY A 81 -11.88 -2.85 0.69
N GLN A 82 -11.24 -3.69 1.50
CA GLN A 82 -11.51 -3.81 2.94
C GLN A 82 -10.44 -3.08 3.75
N PRO A 83 -10.80 -2.34 4.82
CA PRO A 83 -9.81 -1.74 5.70
C PRO A 83 -8.83 -2.78 6.24
N PHE A 84 -7.54 -2.44 6.19
CA PHE A 84 -6.50 -3.21 6.85
C PHE A 84 -6.55 -2.89 8.35
N ALA A 85 -6.94 -3.87 9.16
CA ALA A 85 -7.15 -3.77 10.60
C ALA A 85 -5.91 -4.24 11.38
#